data_AF-A0A9N9YIL3-F1
#
_entry.id   AF-A0A9N9YIL3-F1
#
_cell.length_a   1.000
_cell.length_b   1.000
_cell.length_c   1.000
_cell.angle_alpha   90.00
_cell.angle_beta   90.00
_cell.angle_gamma   90.00
#
_symmetry.space_group_name_H-M   'P 1'
#
loop_
_entity.id
_entity.type
_entity.pdbx_description
1 polymer ?
#
loop_
_entity_poly.entity_id
_entity_poly.type
_entity_poly.pdbx_seq_one_letter_code
_entity_poly.pdbx_strand_id
1 'polypeptide(L)'
;MRNREMYIDFSESLDDIPAILQPSKPLSQDASLSTAERSSFISLRYRLLSTYYFSKLMIIHECRVLGFALVVGLRDDDDVLASEEVNVARDYIYTLQSVEFHVLQELGEPGIELMRSVGSVLLAVSQGSDGRNKQRAVSQLNVLLDILARLDSQASEKLTAQLSVDAAIEFNTSPHDVASE
;
A
#
# COMPACT_ATOMS: atom_id res chain seq x y z
N MET A 1 16.80 -2.83 -26.23
CA MET A 1 16.98 -1.38 -26.00
C MET A 1 15.66 -0.69 -25.70
N ARG A 2 14.63 -0.79 -26.56
CA ARG A 2 13.28 -0.23 -26.31
C ARG A 2 12.66 -0.49 -24.91
N ASN A 3 12.75 -1.72 -24.39
CA ASN A 3 12.17 -2.03 -23.07
C ASN A 3 12.90 -1.33 -21.91
N ARG A 4 14.20 -1.03 -22.08
CA ARG A 4 15.00 -0.30 -21.10
C ARG A 4 14.64 1.18 -21.09
N GLU A 5 14.50 1.77 -22.28
CA GLU A 5 14.03 3.15 -22.43
C GLU A 5 12.64 3.32 -21.80
N MET A 6 11.71 2.40 -22.06
CA MET A 6 10.38 2.40 -21.43
C MET A 6 10.43 2.32 -19.90
N TYR A 7 11.35 1.52 -19.32
CA TYR A 7 11.49 1.43 -17.87
C TYR A 7 12.11 2.70 -17.26
N ILE A 8 13.05 3.34 -17.96
CA ILE A 8 13.63 4.62 -17.57
C ILE A 8 12.54 5.71 -17.61
N ASP A 9 11.81 5.83 -18.72
CA ASP A 9 10.70 6.78 -18.87
C ASP A 9 9.65 6.57 -17.77
N PHE A 10 9.32 5.31 -17.45
CA PHE A 10 8.44 4.97 -16.34
C PHE A 10 9.04 5.41 -14.99
N SER A 11 10.32 5.16 -14.76
CA SER A 11 10.99 5.52 -13.51
C SER A 11 11.04 7.04 -13.29
N GLU A 12 11.27 7.79 -14.36
CA GLU A 12 11.31 9.26 -14.38
C GLU A 12 9.91 9.89 -14.33
N SER A 13 8.84 9.12 -14.56
CA SER A 13 7.47 9.66 -14.53
C SER A 13 7.05 10.27 -13.19
N LEU A 14 7.73 9.97 -12.08
CA LEU A 14 7.51 10.64 -10.80
C LEU A 14 8.30 11.96 -10.63
N ASP A 15 9.36 12.18 -11.42
CA ASP A 15 10.27 13.31 -11.21
C ASP A 15 9.63 14.65 -11.56
N ASP A 16 8.75 14.66 -12.58
CA ASP A 16 8.02 15.85 -13.05
C ASP A 16 6.66 16.05 -12.37
N ILE A 17 6.37 15.29 -11.30
CA ILE A 17 5.07 15.38 -10.63
C ILE A 17 4.94 16.68 -9.83
N PRO A 18 3.75 17.35 -9.89
CA PRO A 18 3.46 18.52 -9.08
C PRO A 18 3.81 18.33 -7.60
N ALA A 19 4.40 19.35 -6.97
CA ALA A 19 4.88 19.28 -5.58
C ALA A 19 3.83 18.83 -4.55
N ILE A 20 2.54 18.97 -4.86
CA ILE A 20 1.43 18.54 -4.01
C ILE A 20 1.24 17.01 -3.99
N LEU A 21 1.70 16.31 -5.03
CA LEU A 21 1.66 14.85 -5.17
C LEU A 21 3.00 14.20 -4.77
N GLN A 22 4.04 14.97 -4.47
CA GLN A 22 5.35 14.45 -4.06
C GLN A 22 5.28 13.77 -2.68
N PRO A 23 5.81 12.54 -2.52
CA PRO A 23 5.74 11.74 -1.29
C PRO A 23 6.20 12.49 -0.02
N SER A 24 7.22 13.34 -0.15
CA SER A 24 7.93 13.96 0.98
C SER A 24 7.29 15.24 1.50
N LYS A 25 6.32 15.82 0.79
CA LYS A 25 5.75 17.12 1.16
C LYS A 25 4.44 16.94 1.93
N PRO A 26 4.35 17.41 3.18
CA PRO A 26 3.07 17.49 3.87
C PRO A 26 2.17 18.40 3.03
N LEU A 27 0.91 17.98 2.85
CA LEU A 27 -0.07 18.84 2.18
C LEU A 27 -0.18 20.11 3.02
N SER A 28 0.25 21.24 2.46
CA SER A 28 0.04 22.54 3.09
C SER A 28 -1.43 22.65 3.47
N GLN A 29 -1.71 23.14 4.67
CA GLN A 29 -3.06 23.49 5.08
C GLN A 29 -3.53 24.70 4.26
N ASP A 30 -3.79 24.50 2.98
CA ASP A 30 -4.46 25.51 2.17
C ASP A 30 -5.87 25.67 2.78
N ALA A 31 -6.10 26.85 3.34
CA ALA A 31 -7.32 27.22 4.05
C ALA A 31 -8.57 27.24 3.14
N SER A 32 -8.41 26.97 1.84
CA SER A 32 -9.44 27.02 0.82
C SER A 32 -10.10 25.67 0.51
N LEU A 33 -9.55 24.54 0.96
CA LEU A 33 -10.13 23.21 0.70
C LEU A 33 -11.00 22.75 1.87
N SER A 34 -12.21 22.27 1.57
CA SER A 34 -13.04 21.59 2.57
C SER A 34 -12.38 20.30 3.05
N THR A 35 -12.75 19.85 4.26
CA THR A 35 -12.23 18.60 4.85
C THR A 35 -12.47 17.38 3.94
N ALA A 36 -13.59 17.35 3.23
CA ALA A 36 -13.94 16.26 2.31
C ALA A 36 -13.07 16.23 1.05
N GLU A 37 -12.81 17.40 0.44
CA GLU A 37 -11.91 17.51 -0.72
C GLU A 37 -10.48 17.12 -0.35
N ARG A 38 -10.03 17.49 0.85
CA ARG A 38 -8.71 17.12 1.36
C ARG A 38 -8.56 15.62 1.55
N SER A 39 -9.54 14.96 2.18
CA SER A 39 -9.53 13.50 2.35
C SER A 39 -9.53 12.77 1.00
N SER A 40 -10.37 13.23 0.06
CA SER A 40 -10.42 12.69 -1.30
C SER A 40 -9.08 12.85 -2.04
N PHE A 41 -8.44 14.00 -1.88
CA PHE A 41 -7.12 14.27 -2.47
C PHE A 41 -6.03 13.37 -1.87
N ILE A 42 -6.02 13.17 -0.55
CA ILE A 42 -5.09 12.25 0.13
C ILE A 42 -5.29 10.82 -0.38
N SER A 43 -6.53 10.37 -0.46
CA SER A 43 -6.89 9.03 -0.97
C SER A 43 -6.45 8.84 -2.43
N LEU A 44 -6.61 9.85 -3.28
CA LEU A 44 -6.15 9.82 -4.67
C LEU A 44 -4.62 9.79 -4.77
N ARG A 45 -3.94 10.70 -4.07
CA ARG A 45 -2.46 10.76 -4.04
C ARG A 45 -1.87 9.44 -3.59
N TYR A 46 -2.42 8.87 -2.53
CA TYR A 46 -2.02 7.57 -2.03
C TYR A 46 -2.19 6.47 -3.07
N ARG A 47 -3.38 6.37 -3.68
CA ARG A 47 -3.64 5.34 -4.70
C ARG A 47 -2.66 5.43 -5.85
N LEU A 48 -2.39 6.64 -6.34
CA LEU A 48 -1.43 6.87 -7.42
C LEU A 48 -0.01 6.41 -7.04
N LEU A 49 0.51 6.86 -5.90
CA LEU A 49 1.85 6.52 -5.44
C LEU A 49 1.99 5.03 -5.12
N SER A 50 1.00 4.44 -4.46
CA SER A 50 0.96 3.01 -4.15
C SER A 50 0.94 2.16 -5.42
N THR A 51 0.14 2.51 -6.42
CA THR A 51 0.16 1.83 -7.71
C THR A 51 1.50 1.97 -8.40
N TYR A 52 2.10 3.17 -8.41
CA TYR A 52 3.42 3.37 -9.02
C TYR A 52 4.49 2.50 -8.36
N TYR A 53 4.66 2.59 -7.03
CA TYR A 53 5.72 1.85 -6.35
C TYR A 53 5.49 0.35 -6.41
N PHE A 54 4.23 -0.09 -6.36
CA PHE A 54 3.88 -1.48 -6.58
C PHE A 54 4.27 -1.94 -7.98
N SER A 55 3.89 -1.21 -9.03
CA SER A 55 4.24 -1.56 -10.41
C SER A 55 5.75 -1.58 -10.61
N LYS A 56 6.48 -0.60 -10.05
CA LYS A 56 7.94 -0.56 -10.09
C LYS A 56 8.55 -1.79 -9.42
N LEU A 57 8.07 -2.14 -8.24
CA LEU A 57 8.54 -3.30 -7.50
C LEU A 57 8.30 -4.59 -8.29
N MET A 58 7.09 -4.76 -8.84
CA MET A 58 6.75 -5.95 -9.60
C MET A 58 7.56 -6.09 -10.88
N ILE A 59 7.83 -4.98 -11.60
CA ILE A 59 8.69 -5.01 -12.78
C ILE A 59 10.10 -5.46 -12.41
N ILE A 60 10.68 -4.90 -11.34
CA ILE A 60 12.02 -5.29 -10.86
C ILE A 60 12.02 -6.76 -10.45
N HIS A 61 11.00 -7.18 -9.69
CA HIS A 61 10.88 -8.55 -9.18
C HIS A 61 10.81 -9.58 -10.31
N GLU A 62 9.93 -9.38 -11.28
CA GLU A 62 9.81 -10.27 -12.44
C GLU A 62 11.10 -10.27 -13.27
N CYS A 63 11.76 -9.12 -13.44
CA CYS A 63 13.05 -9.06 -14.11
C CYS A 63 14.13 -9.84 -13.35
N ARG A 64 14.12 -9.83 -12.02
CA ARG A 64 15.04 -10.60 -11.19
C ARG A 64 14.78 -12.10 -11.32
N VAL A 65 13.53 -12.53 -11.16
CA VAL A 65 13.13 -13.94 -11.24
C VAL A 65 13.42 -14.55 -12.62
N LEU A 66 13.25 -13.78 -13.69
CA LEU A 66 13.46 -14.24 -15.06
C LEU A 66 14.88 -14.02 -15.60
N GLY A 67 15.79 -13.38 -14.83
CA GLY A 67 17.15 -13.08 -15.28
C GLY A 67 17.24 -11.98 -16.34
N PHE A 68 16.31 -11.02 -16.32
CA PHE A 68 16.23 -9.89 -17.24
C PHE A 68 16.70 -8.56 -16.61
N ALA A 69 17.75 -8.59 -15.79
CA ALA A 69 18.33 -7.41 -15.12
C ALA A 69 18.64 -6.25 -16.09
N LEU A 70 19.08 -6.58 -17.31
CA LEU A 70 19.40 -5.60 -18.34
C LEU A 70 18.18 -4.79 -18.83
N VAL A 71 16.96 -5.31 -18.66
CA VAL A 71 15.72 -4.59 -19.01
C VAL A 71 15.50 -3.41 -18.08
N VAL A 72 15.78 -3.56 -16.79
CA VAL A 72 15.69 -2.47 -15.81
C VAL A 72 16.95 -1.60 -15.77
N GLY A 73 17.91 -1.84 -16.67
CA GLY A 73 19.14 -1.07 -16.77
C GLY A 73 20.11 -1.30 -15.61
N LEU A 74 19.88 -2.31 -14.79
CA LEU A 74 20.74 -2.70 -13.68
C LEU A 74 21.77 -3.73 -14.13
N ARG A 75 22.86 -3.84 -13.37
CA ARG A 75 23.82 -4.92 -13.55
C ARG A 75 23.11 -6.24 -13.23
N ASP A 76 23.45 -7.29 -13.97
CA ASP A 76 23.01 -8.65 -13.70
C ASP A 76 23.72 -9.19 -12.45
N ASP A 77 23.33 -8.63 -11.32
CA ASP A 77 23.84 -8.88 -9.99
C ASP A 77 22.63 -8.98 -9.05
N ASP A 78 22.39 -10.18 -8.54
CA ASP A 78 21.22 -10.50 -7.72
C ASP A 78 21.16 -9.62 -6.45
N ASP A 79 22.32 -9.27 -5.88
CA ASP A 79 22.38 -8.41 -4.70
C ASP A 79 22.00 -6.97 -5.00
N VAL A 80 22.30 -6.49 -6.22
CA VAL A 80 21.90 -5.14 -6.67
C VAL A 80 20.39 -5.09 -6.87
N LEU A 81 19.81 -6.08 -7.55
CA LEU A 81 18.36 -6.18 -7.75
C LEU A 81 17.61 -6.32 -6.43
N ALA A 82 18.08 -7.19 -5.54
CA ALA A 82 17.53 -7.34 -4.19
C ALA A 82 17.57 -6.02 -3.40
N SER A 83 18.64 -5.24 -3.54
CA SER A 83 18.74 -3.94 -2.89
C SER A 83 17.71 -2.94 -3.43
N GLU A 84 17.51 -2.94 -4.75
CA GLU A 84 16.52 -2.08 -5.40
C GLU A 84 15.09 -2.48 -5.05
N GLU A 85 14.75 -3.77 -4.98
CA GLU A 85 13.44 -4.24 -4.49
C GLU A 85 13.17 -3.73 -3.06
N VAL A 86 14.17 -3.82 -2.18
CA VAL A 86 14.06 -3.34 -0.79
C VAL A 86 13.94 -1.81 -0.74
N ASN A 87 14.63 -1.08 -1.62
CA ASN A 87 14.53 0.38 -1.72
C ASN A 87 13.11 0.80 -2.14
N VAL A 88 12.57 0.20 -3.20
CA VAL A 88 11.22 0.51 -3.69
C VAL A 88 10.16 0.09 -2.68
N ALA A 89 10.30 -1.08 -2.05
CA ALA A 89 9.37 -1.53 -1.01
C ALA A 89 9.36 -0.61 0.22
N ARG A 90 10.53 -0.08 0.62
CA ARG A 90 10.61 0.93 1.68
C ARG A 90 9.82 2.18 1.30
N ASP A 91 9.94 2.67 0.06
CA ASP A 91 9.25 3.89 -0.38
C ASP A 91 7.72 3.67 -0.47
N TYR A 92 7.28 2.47 -0.87
CA TYR A 92 5.89 2.04 -0.77
C TYR A 92 5.39 2.05 0.69
N ILE A 93 6.14 1.44 1.61
CA ILE A 93 5.77 1.38 3.04
C ILE A 93 5.76 2.78 3.66
N TYR A 94 6.68 3.65 3.28
CA TYR A 94 6.67 5.04 3.71
C TYR A 94 5.39 5.76 3.25
N THR A 95 4.94 5.49 2.03
CA THR A 95 3.66 6.00 1.50
C THR A 95 2.48 5.50 2.34
N LEU A 96 2.46 4.22 2.73
CA LEU A 96 1.45 3.66 3.65
C LEU A 96 1.44 4.37 5.01
N GLN A 97 2.61 4.66 5.57
CA GLN A 97 2.74 5.32 6.87
C GLN A 97 2.41 6.81 6.83
N SER A 98 2.47 7.44 5.65
CA SER A 98 2.22 8.87 5.47
C SER A 98 0.74 9.26 5.51
N VAL A 99 -0.16 8.29 5.38
CA VAL A 99 -1.61 8.53 5.33
C VAL A 99 -2.30 8.16 6.63
N GLU A 100 -3.45 8.78 6.88
CA GLU A 100 -4.29 8.40 7.99
C GLU A 100 -4.85 6.99 7.79
N PHE A 101 -4.99 6.26 8.89
CA PHE A 101 -5.38 4.85 8.86
C PHE A 101 -6.75 4.60 8.22
N HIS A 102 -7.69 5.55 8.34
CA HIS A 102 -9.01 5.44 7.71
C HIS A 102 -8.90 5.38 6.17
N VAL A 103 -7.94 6.07 5.56
CA VAL A 103 -7.69 6.04 4.12
C VAL A 103 -7.22 4.67 3.67
N LEU A 104 -6.43 3.98 4.50
CA LEU A 104 -6.01 2.60 4.22
C LEU A 104 -7.18 1.62 4.28
N GLN A 105 -8.16 1.86 5.16
CA GLN A 105 -9.38 1.04 5.26
C GLN A 105 -10.27 1.18 4.01
N GLU A 106 -10.33 2.37 3.41
CA GLU A 106 -11.13 2.63 2.19
C GLU A 106 -10.65 1.86 0.96
N LEU A 107 -9.40 1.41 0.94
CA LEU A 107 -8.86 0.64 -0.18
C LEU A 107 -9.51 -0.73 -0.33
N GLY A 108 -10.05 -1.26 0.78
CA GLY A 108 -10.62 -2.60 0.85
C GLY A 108 -9.64 -3.69 0.44
N GLU A 109 -10.20 -4.84 0.07
CA GLU A 109 -9.43 -6.04 -0.28
C GLU A 109 -8.41 -5.83 -1.42
N PRO A 110 -8.71 -5.09 -2.50
CA PRO A 110 -7.73 -4.87 -3.56
C PRO A 110 -6.45 -4.18 -3.08
N GLY A 111 -6.57 -3.20 -2.17
CA GLY A 111 -5.41 -2.53 -1.60
C GLY A 111 -4.63 -3.41 -0.63
N ILE A 112 -5.35 -4.23 0.15
CA ILE A 112 -4.73 -5.20 1.06
C ILE A 112 -3.95 -6.25 0.25
N GLU A 113 -4.46 -6.70 -0.89
CA GLU A 113 -3.77 -7.68 -1.73
C GLU A 113 -2.48 -7.12 -2.35
N LEU A 114 -2.46 -5.83 -2.71
CA LEU A 114 -1.23 -5.15 -3.11
C LEU A 114 -0.20 -5.15 -1.96
N MET A 115 -0.63 -4.86 -0.72
CA MET A 115 0.24 -4.93 0.45
C MET A 115 0.77 -6.35 0.67
N ARG A 116 -0.06 -7.39 0.55
CA ARG A 116 0.39 -8.79 0.66
C ARG A 116 1.40 -9.14 -0.42
N SER A 117 1.18 -8.70 -1.66
CA SER A 117 2.11 -8.92 -2.78
C SER A 117 3.48 -8.28 -2.53
N VAL A 118 3.53 -7.04 -2.02
CA VAL A 118 4.78 -6.41 -1.57
C VAL A 118 5.44 -7.21 -0.45
N GLY A 119 4.65 -7.73 0.48
CA GLY A 119 5.12 -8.61 1.55
C GLY A 119 5.77 -9.89 1.03
N SER A 120 5.19 -10.51 0.00
CA SER A 120 5.75 -11.70 -0.65
C SER A 120 7.11 -11.43 -1.30
N VAL A 121 7.27 -10.27 -1.97
CA VAL A 121 8.56 -9.86 -2.53
C VAL A 121 9.60 -9.67 -1.42
N LEU A 122 9.26 -8.94 -0.35
CA LEU A 122 10.15 -8.74 0.79
C LEU A 122 10.53 -10.06 1.47
N LEU A 123 9.58 -10.99 1.58
CA LEU A 123 9.84 -12.32 2.11
C LEU A 123 10.84 -13.09 1.22
N ALA A 124 10.64 -13.07 -0.10
CA ALA A 124 11.57 -13.68 -1.05
C ALA A 124 12.98 -13.10 -0.92
N VAL A 125 13.12 -11.76 -0.83
CA VAL A 125 14.43 -11.13 -0.57
C VAL A 125 15.03 -11.58 0.76
N SER A 126 14.24 -11.66 1.82
CA SER A 126 14.73 -12.06 3.15
C SER A 126 15.24 -13.51 3.21
N GLN A 127 14.74 -14.36 2.32
CA GLN A 127 15.12 -15.78 2.22
C GLN A 127 16.27 -16.00 1.23
N GLY A 128 16.31 -15.23 0.13
CA GLY A 128 17.27 -15.41 -0.96
C GLY A 128 18.53 -14.54 -0.90
N SER A 129 18.54 -13.47 -0.10
CA SER A 129 19.70 -12.57 0.02
C SER A 129 20.41 -12.71 1.35
N ASP A 130 21.70 -12.34 1.38
CA ASP A 130 22.53 -12.33 2.59
C ASP A 130 22.80 -10.92 3.13
N GLY A 131 23.30 -10.85 4.36
CA GLY A 131 23.79 -9.62 4.98
C GLY A 131 22.74 -8.50 5.08
N ARG A 132 23.04 -7.35 4.48
CA ARG A 132 22.29 -6.10 4.68
C ARG A 132 20.91 -6.12 4.02
N ASN A 133 20.78 -6.69 2.82
CA ASN A 133 19.51 -6.73 2.10
C ASN A 133 18.48 -7.56 2.87
N LYS A 134 18.90 -8.71 3.42
CA LYS A 134 18.08 -9.54 4.32
C LYS A 134 17.56 -8.77 5.53
N GLN A 135 18.46 -8.13 6.28
CA GLN A 135 18.07 -7.38 7.48
C GLN A 135 17.08 -6.26 7.16
N ARG A 136 17.32 -5.53 6.05
CA ARG A 136 16.42 -4.47 5.60
C ARG A 136 15.07 -5.03 5.16
N ALA A 137 15.05 -6.13 4.40
CA ALA A 137 13.81 -6.78 3.97
C ALA A 137 12.95 -7.23 5.14
N VAL A 138 13.54 -7.88 6.15
CA VAL A 138 12.85 -8.28 7.39
C VAL A 138 12.29 -7.07 8.13
N SER A 139 13.08 -5.99 8.26
CA SER A 139 12.62 -4.77 8.93
C SER A 139 11.41 -4.15 8.23
N GLN A 140 11.40 -4.11 6.89
CA GLN A 140 10.29 -3.58 6.12
C GLN A 140 9.07 -4.52 6.18
N LEU A 141 9.29 -5.84 6.11
CA LEU A 141 8.23 -6.83 6.20
C LEU A 141 7.47 -6.75 7.53
N ASN A 142 8.18 -6.58 8.65
CA ASN A 142 7.55 -6.44 9.97
C ASN A 142 6.62 -5.23 10.02
N VAL A 143 7.05 -4.08 9.49
CA VAL A 143 6.21 -2.87 9.43
C VAL A 143 4.94 -3.12 8.61
N LEU A 144 5.08 -3.82 7.48
CA LEU A 144 3.95 -4.14 6.62
C LEU A 144 2.98 -5.13 7.27
N LEU A 145 3.50 -6.14 7.99
CA LEU A 145 2.69 -7.08 8.77
C LEU A 145 1.93 -6.37 9.90
N ASP A 146 2.53 -5.41 10.57
CA ASP A 146 1.86 -4.61 11.61
C ASP A 146 0.71 -3.79 11.02
N ILE A 147 0.88 -3.21 9.83
CA ILE A 147 -0.19 -2.48 9.12
C ILE A 147 -1.34 -3.44 8.75
N LEU A 148 -1.01 -4.60 8.17
CA LEU A 148 -1.99 -5.61 7.77
C LEU A 148 -2.78 -6.16 8.98
N ALA A 149 -2.11 -6.46 10.09
CA ALA A 149 -2.75 -6.94 11.31
C ALA A 149 -3.71 -5.92 11.89
N ARG A 150 -3.35 -4.62 11.86
CA ARG A 150 -4.25 -3.54 12.28
C ARG A 150 -5.47 -3.41 11.39
N LEU A 151 -5.31 -3.59 10.07
CA LEU A 151 -6.43 -3.53 9.12
C LEU A 151 -7.43 -4.66 9.38
N ASP A 152 -6.92 -5.87 9.63
CA ASP A 152 -7.73 -7.05 9.95
C ASP A 152 -8.48 -6.89 11.28
N SER A 153 -7.79 -6.47 12.34
CA SER A 153 -8.40 -6.21 13.66
C SER A 153 -9.56 -5.21 13.56
N GLN A 154 -9.37 -4.11 12.82
CA GLN A 154 -10.39 -3.07 12.67
C GLN A 154 -11.56 -3.51 11.78
N ALA A 155 -11.32 -4.32 10.75
CA ALA A 155 -12.40 -4.91 9.96
C ALA A 155 -13.28 -5.83 10.82
N SER A 156 -12.65 -6.65 11.66
CA SER A 156 -13.32 -7.54 12.61
C SER A 156 -14.13 -6.77 13.67
N GLU A 157 -13.56 -5.69 14.24
CA GLU A 157 -14.27 -4.81 15.18
C GLU A 157 -15.50 -4.16 14.55
N LYS A 158 -15.38 -3.62 13.33
CA LYS A 158 -16.52 -3.01 12.60
C LYS A 158 -17.62 -4.03 12.32
N LEU A 159 -17.25 -5.24 11.90
CA LEU A 159 -18.21 -6.31 11.65
C LEU A 159 -18.94 -6.71 12.94
N THR A 160 -18.21 -6.85 14.05
CA THR A 160 -18.79 -7.16 15.36
C THR A 160 -19.77 -6.07 15.82
N ALA A 161 -19.39 -4.79 15.64
CA ALA A 161 -20.26 -3.66 15.94
C ALA A 161 -21.55 -3.69 15.09
N GLN A 162 -21.45 -3.93 13.78
CA GLN A 162 -22.62 -4.04 12.89
C GLN A 162 -23.56 -5.16 13.31
N LEU A 163 -23.03 -6.36 13.57
CA LEU A 163 -23.83 -7.51 14.01
C LEU A 163 -24.55 -7.24 15.34
N SER A 164 -23.90 -6.51 16.27
CA SER A 164 -24.55 -6.12 17.53
C SER A 164 -25.66 -5.08 17.35
N VAL A 165 -25.52 -4.15 16.41
CA VAL A 165 -26.56 -3.16 16.06
C VAL A 165 -27.75 -3.84 15.39
N ASP A 166 -27.49 -4.73 14.44
CA ASP A 166 -28.55 -5.45 13.72
C ASP A 166 -29.35 -6.36 14.69
N ALA A 167 -28.67 -7.04 15.60
CA ALA A 167 -29.31 -7.82 16.67
C ALA A 167 -30.16 -6.94 17.63
N ALA A 168 -29.73 -5.72 17.91
CA ALA A 168 -30.48 -4.78 18.74
C ALA A 168 -31.72 -4.21 18.02
N ILE A 169 -31.67 -4.05 16.69
CA ILE A 169 -32.80 -3.62 15.87
C ILE A 169 -33.85 -4.73 15.79
N GLU A 170 -33.44 -6.00 15.56
CA GLU A 170 -34.36 -7.15 15.55
C GLU A 170 -35.13 -7.31 16.87
N PHE A 171 -34.47 -7.05 18.02
CA PHE A 171 -35.11 -7.07 19.33
C PHE A 171 -36.12 -5.93 19.55
N ASN A 172 -35.95 -4.79 18.88
CA ASN A 172 -36.79 -3.61 19.05
C ASN A 172 -37.95 -3.51 18.03
N THR A 173 -37.97 -4.37 17.00
CA THR A 173 -39.05 -4.48 16.01
C THR A 173 -40.08 -5.58 16.30
N SER A 174 -40.03 -6.22 17.47
CA SER A 174 -41.12 -7.10 17.90
C SER A 174 -42.37 -6.25 18.17
N PRO A 175 -43.51 -6.48 17.48
CA PRO A 175 -44.66 -5.60 17.58
C PRO A 175 -45.27 -5.74 18.96
N HIS A 176 -45.10 -4.70 19.78
CA HIS A 176 -46.00 -4.42 20.88
C HIS A 176 -47.20 -3.63 20.33
N ASP A 177 -48.38 -4.11 20.72
CA ASP A 177 -49.73 -3.56 20.52
C ASP A 177 -50.41 -3.97 19.19
N VAL A 178 -51.71 -4.34 19.14
CA VAL A 178 -52.85 -3.54 19.61
C VAL A 178 -54.10 -4.42 19.85
N ALA A 179 -54.75 -4.17 20.99
CA ALA A 179 -56.20 -4.15 21.28
C ALA A 179 -57.06 -5.42 21.35
N SER A 180 -57.66 -5.56 22.54
CA SER A 180 -59.12 -5.60 22.79
C SER A 180 -59.94 -6.75 22.22
N GLU A 181 -60.36 -7.63 23.13
CA GLU A 181 -61.78 -7.86 23.46
C GLU A 181 -61.93 -8.41 24.88
#